data_AF-A0A349W3R8-F1
#
_entry.id   AF-A0A349W3R8-F1
#
_cell.length_a   1.000
_cell.length_b   1.000
_cell.length_c   1.000
_cell.angle_alpha   90.00
_cell.angle_beta   90.00
_cell.angle_gamma   90.00
#
_symmetry.space_group_name_H-M   'P 1'
#
loop_
_entity.id
_entity.type
_entity.pdbx_description
1 polymer ?
#
loop_
_entity_poly.entity_id
_entity_poly.type
_entity_poly.pdbx_seq_one_letter_code
_entity_poly.pdbx_strand_id
1 'polypeptide(L)'
;LENLASDDFRRTLPRNQGEHALNNAQLVADFSLLAKDKNCSPIQLALAWVLAQGNDIIPIPGTKKRKYLEENVGALDIQLSNDDLKTIDEILHKYPNIGARYSEGAMALVNH
;
A
#
# COMPACT_ATOMS: atom_id res chain seq x y z
N LEU A 1 4.40 -6.81 11.77
CA LEU A 1 5.57 -6.19 12.45
C LEU A 1 6.38 -7.18 13.27
N GLU A 2 5.78 -8.28 13.72
CA GLU A 2 6.44 -9.26 14.59
C GLU A 2 7.64 -9.98 13.94
N ASN A 3 7.67 -10.07 12.61
CA ASN A 3 8.78 -10.69 11.85
C ASN A 3 9.94 -9.73 11.52
N LEU A 4 9.96 -8.52 12.08
CA LEU A 4 11.06 -7.57 11.88
C LEU A 4 12.14 -7.80 12.93
N ALA A 5 13.42 -7.68 12.54
CA ALA A 5 14.54 -7.69 13.47
C ALA A 5 14.39 -6.56 14.52
N SER A 6 14.96 -6.76 15.71
CA SER A 6 14.81 -5.82 16.83
C SER A 6 15.36 -4.42 16.53
N ASP A 7 16.35 -4.32 15.64
CA ASP A 7 17.01 -3.10 15.19
C ASP A 7 16.45 -2.54 13.87
N ASP A 8 15.41 -3.15 13.31
CA ASP A 8 14.79 -2.68 12.06
C ASP A 8 14.13 -1.30 12.27
N PHE A 9 14.61 -0.30 11.54
CA PHE A 9 14.14 1.09 11.67
C PHE A 9 12.62 1.23 11.51
N ARG A 10 11.96 0.33 10.76
CA ARG A 10 10.50 0.39 10.55
C ARG A 10 9.72 0.25 11.84
N ARG A 11 10.28 -0.36 12.88
CA ARG A 11 9.67 -0.45 14.21
C ARG A 11 9.53 0.92 14.89
N THR A 12 10.34 1.89 14.49
CA THR A 12 10.32 3.26 15.03
C THR A 12 9.33 4.17 14.31
N LEU A 13 8.79 3.76 13.15
CA LEU A 13 7.91 4.62 12.35
C LEU A 13 6.52 4.72 13.00
N PRO A 14 5.91 5.93 13.11
CA PRO A 14 4.62 6.11 13.77
C PRO A 14 3.50 5.22 13.20
N ARG A 15 3.40 5.08 11.87
CA ARG A 15 2.44 4.20 11.17
C ARG A 15 2.53 2.71 11.53
N ASN A 16 3.61 2.31 12.18
CA ASN A 16 3.90 0.94 12.58
C ASN A 16 3.83 0.77 14.11
N GLN A 17 3.16 1.67 14.83
CA GLN A 17 3.02 1.59 16.29
C GLN A 17 1.56 1.48 16.72
N GLY A 18 1.33 0.78 17.82
CA GLY A 18 0.05 0.74 18.54
C GLY A 18 -1.17 0.56 17.64
N GLU A 19 -2.14 1.45 17.81
CA GLU A 19 -3.40 1.46 17.06
C GLU A 19 -3.21 1.73 15.56
N HIS A 20 -2.19 2.49 15.16
CA HIS A 20 -1.91 2.75 13.75
C HIS A 20 -1.48 1.48 13.02
N ALA A 21 -0.65 0.66 13.66
CA ALA A 21 -0.26 -0.64 13.11
C ALA A 21 -1.47 -1.57 12.95
N LEU A 22 -2.39 -1.58 13.92
CA LEU A 22 -3.60 -2.40 13.87
C LEU A 22 -4.54 -1.94 12.75
N ASN A 23 -4.82 -0.63 12.63
CA ASN A 23 -5.60 -0.06 11.53
C ASN A 23 -5.00 -0.43 10.17
N ASN A 24 -3.70 -0.21 10.00
CA ASN A 24 -3.01 -0.44 8.73
C ASN A 24 -2.95 -1.93 8.38
N ALA A 25 -2.87 -2.82 9.37
CA ALA A 25 -2.94 -4.26 9.15
C ALA A 25 -4.34 -4.71 8.70
N GLN A 26 -5.40 -4.13 9.27
CA GLN A 26 -6.78 -4.41 8.85
C GLN A 26 -7.07 -3.87 7.44
N LEU A 27 -6.59 -2.67 7.11
CA LEU A 27 -6.60 -2.15 5.74
C LEU A 27 -5.98 -3.15 4.76
N VAL A 28 -4.78 -3.63 5.05
CA VAL A 28 -4.09 -4.61 4.19
C VAL A 28 -4.87 -5.91 4.08
N ALA A 29 -5.50 -6.38 5.16
CA ALA A 29 -6.29 -7.61 5.16
C ALA A 29 -7.51 -7.50 4.23
N ASP A 30 -8.34 -6.46 4.39
CA ASP A 30 -9.53 -6.25 3.57
C ASP A 30 -9.17 -5.98 2.10
N PHE A 31 -8.12 -5.19 1.86
CA PHE A 31 -7.61 -4.94 0.50
C PHE A 31 -7.08 -6.23 -0.15
N SER A 32 -6.48 -7.12 0.63
CA SER A 32 -5.99 -8.42 0.12
C SER A 32 -7.12 -9.39 -0.21
N LEU A 33 -8.27 -9.30 0.48
CA LEU A 33 -9.46 -10.07 0.12
C LEU A 33 -9.99 -9.64 -1.25
N LEU A 34 -10.09 -8.33 -1.48
CA LEU A 34 -10.48 -7.82 -2.80
C LEU A 34 -9.50 -8.25 -3.90
N ALA A 35 -8.18 -8.17 -3.64
CA ALA A 35 -7.18 -8.64 -4.60
C ALA A 35 -7.35 -10.11 -4.96
N LYS A 36 -7.63 -10.96 -3.96
CA LYS A 36 -7.91 -12.38 -4.14
C LYS A 36 -9.16 -12.61 -4.99
N ASP A 37 -10.25 -11.89 -4.74
CA ASP A 37 -11.49 -12.00 -5.52
C ASP A 37 -11.27 -11.60 -6.99
N LYS A 38 -10.36 -10.66 -7.25
CA LYS A 38 -9.91 -10.28 -8.61
C LYS A 38 -8.81 -11.17 -9.19
N ASN A 39 -8.42 -12.25 -8.51
CA ASN A 39 -7.35 -13.17 -8.92
C ASN A 39 -6.00 -12.47 -9.18
N CYS A 40 -5.66 -11.46 -8.37
CA CYS A 40 -4.40 -10.73 -8.45
C CYS A 40 -3.71 -10.65 -7.09
N SER A 41 -2.44 -10.26 -7.07
CA SER A 41 -1.76 -10.01 -5.80
C SER A 41 -2.08 -8.60 -5.26
N PRO A 42 -1.97 -8.36 -3.94
CA PRO A 42 -2.24 -7.05 -3.36
C PRO A 42 -1.38 -5.92 -3.95
N ILE A 43 -0.14 -6.23 -4.36
CA ILE A 43 0.73 -5.23 -5.01
C ILE A 43 0.22 -4.87 -6.41
N GLN A 44 -0.30 -5.85 -7.15
CA GLN A 44 -0.88 -5.59 -8.47
C GLN A 44 -2.15 -4.76 -8.36
N LEU A 45 -3.05 -5.10 -7.42
CA LEU A 45 -4.25 -4.31 -7.17
C LEU A 45 -3.91 -2.86 -6.78
N ALA A 46 -2.92 -2.66 -5.90
CA ALA A 46 -2.48 -1.33 -5.50
C ALA A 46 -1.94 -0.52 -6.68
N LEU A 47 -1.12 -1.12 -7.55
CA LEU A 47 -0.58 -0.45 -8.73
C LEU A 47 -1.67 -0.15 -9.78
N ALA A 48 -2.61 -1.08 -9.99
CA ALA A 48 -3.76 -0.86 -10.87
C ALA A 48 -4.64 0.29 -10.38
N TRP A 49 -4.86 0.40 -9.06
CA TRP A 49 -5.60 1.51 -8.46
C TRP A 49 -4.87 2.85 -8.66
N VAL A 50 -3.54 2.90 -8.49
CA VAL A 50 -2.74 4.11 -8.74
C VAL A 50 -2.86 4.55 -10.20
N LEU A 51 -2.75 3.60 -11.15
CA LEU A 51 -2.89 3.88 -12.59
C LEU A 51 -4.30 4.36 -12.93
N ALA A 52 -5.33 3.91 -12.22
CA ALA A 52 -6.71 4.33 -12.42
C ALA A 52 -7.00 5.77 -11.96
N GLN A 53 -6.11 6.40 -11.18
CA GLN A 53 -6.31 7.77 -10.68
C GLN A 53 -6.13 8.85 -11.74
N GLY A 54 -5.49 8.54 -12.88
CA GLY A 54 -5.26 9.53 -13.94
C GLY A 54 -4.33 9.03 -15.04
N ASN A 55 -4.56 9.51 -16.27
CA ASN A 55 -3.75 9.14 -17.44
C ASN A 55 -2.33 9.72 -17.43
N ASP A 56 -2.07 10.68 -16.54
CA ASP A 56 -0.79 11.37 -16.32
C ASP A 56 0.00 10.78 -15.14
N ILE A 57 -0.50 9.69 -14.54
CA ILE A 57 0.14 9.03 -13.39
C ILE A 57 0.97 7.84 -13.85
N ILE A 58 2.27 7.91 -13.61
CA ILE A 58 3.23 6.85 -13.93
C ILE A 58 3.86 6.34 -12.62
N PRO A 59 3.42 5.20 -12.07
CA PRO A 59 4.04 4.63 -10.87
C PRO A 59 5.46 4.14 -11.18
N ILE A 60 6.38 4.37 -10.25
CA ILE A 60 7.78 3.89 -10.33
C ILE A 60 8.00 2.86 -9.21
N PRO A 61 7.48 1.62 -9.34
CA PRO A 61 7.59 0.63 -8.29
C PRO A 61 9.03 0.11 -8.19
N GLY A 62 9.69 0.42 -7.08
CA GLY A 62 11.05 -0.06 -6.80
C GLY A 62 11.06 -1.56 -6.47
N THR A 63 12.01 -2.31 -7.06
CA THR A 63 12.23 -3.72 -6.73
C THR A 63 13.69 -4.12 -6.92
N LYS A 64 14.16 -5.13 -6.17
CA LYS A 64 15.52 -5.67 -6.26
C LYS A 64 15.61 -7.02 -6.99
N LYS A 65 14.48 -7.66 -7.31
CA LYS A 65 14.46 -9.01 -7.91
C LYS A 65 13.54 -9.04 -9.12
N ARG A 66 13.98 -9.70 -10.20
CA ARG A 66 13.23 -9.80 -11.47
C ARG A 66 11.82 -10.35 -11.29
N LYS A 67 11.63 -11.39 -10.46
CA LYS A 67 10.29 -11.95 -10.20
C LYS A 67 9.25 -10.91 -9.71
N TYR A 68 9.69 -9.92 -8.92
CA TYR A 68 8.81 -8.87 -8.42
C TYR A 68 8.61 -7.76 -9.45
N LEU A 69 9.56 -7.58 -10.38
CA LEU A 69 9.33 -6.71 -11.54
C LEU A 69 8.22 -7.31 -12.41
N GLU A 70 8.30 -8.61 -12.70
CA GLU A 70 7.28 -9.33 -13.47
C GLU A 70 5.91 -9.27 -12.77
N GLU A 71 5.87 -9.49 -11.45
CA GLU A 71 4.65 -9.32 -10.65
C GLU A 71 4.07 -7.90 -10.77
N ASN A 72 4.90 -6.86 -10.60
CA ASN A 72 4.47 -5.46 -10.69
C ASN A 72 3.93 -5.11 -12.08
N VAL A 73 4.54 -5.62 -13.15
CA VAL A 73 4.09 -5.37 -14.54
C VAL A 73 2.71 -5.96 -14.79
N GLY A 74 2.39 -7.11 -14.18
CA GLY A 74 1.06 -7.72 -14.29
C GLY A 74 -0.09 -6.85 -13.75
N ALA A 75 0.20 -5.75 -13.04
CA ALA A 75 -0.82 -4.76 -12.66
C ALA A 75 -1.49 -4.11 -13.88
N LEU A 76 -0.82 -4.05 -15.04
CA LEU A 76 -1.35 -3.48 -16.28
C LEU A 76 -2.51 -4.30 -16.87
N ASP A 77 -2.59 -5.59 -16.51
CA ASP A 77 -3.63 -6.50 -16.98
C ASP A 77 -4.90 -6.44 -16.11
N ILE A 78 -4.86 -5.68 -15.01
CA ILE A 78 -5.99 -5.55 -14.08
C ILE A 78 -6.87 -4.38 -14.51
N GLN A 79 -8.10 -4.72 -14.89
CA GLN A 79 -9.15 -3.73 -15.13
C GLN A 79 -9.99 -3.55 -13.87
N LEU A 80 -10.03 -2.32 -13.36
CA LEU A 80 -10.89 -1.94 -12.25
C LEU A 80 -12.18 -1.35 -12.80
N SER A 81 -13.30 -1.97 -12.44
CA SER A 81 -14.63 -1.41 -12.68
C SER A 81 -14.94 -0.29 -11.70
N ASN A 82 -15.98 0.49 -11.97
CA ASN A 82 -16.44 1.53 -11.04
C ASN A 82 -16.84 0.93 -9.67
N ASP A 83 -17.38 -0.28 -9.64
CA ASP A 83 -17.73 -0.97 -8.39
C ASP A 83 -16.49 -1.38 -7.61
N ASP A 84 -15.42 -1.80 -8.30
CA ASP A 84 -14.13 -2.08 -7.65
C ASP A 84 -13.55 -0.80 -7.02
N LEU A 85 -13.55 0.31 -7.76
CA LEU A 85 -13.05 1.60 -7.27
C LEU A 85 -13.86 2.07 -6.05
N LYS A 86 -15.18 1.95 -6.10
CA LYS A 86 -16.06 2.25 -4.97
C LYS A 86 -15.75 1.37 -3.76
N THR A 87 -15.52 0.08 -3.98
CA THR A 87 -15.16 -0.86 -2.91
C THR A 87 -13.81 -0.48 -2.28
N ILE A 88 -12.82 -0.10 -3.09
CA ILE A 88 -11.54 0.40 -2.59
C ILE A 88 -11.74 1.67 -1.77
N ASP A 89 -12.54 2.62 -2.24
CA ASP A 89 -12.84 3.85 -1.49
C ASP A 89 -13.54 3.55 -0.16
N GLU A 90 -14.48 2.61 -0.12
CA GLU A 90 -15.13 2.17 1.13
C GLU A 90 -14.11 1.57 2.12
N ILE A 91 -13.17 0.76 1.63
CA ILE A 91 -12.06 0.22 2.44
C ILE A 91 -11.19 1.36 2.99
N LEU A 92 -10.82 2.33 2.15
CA LEU A 92 -9.98 3.47 2.55
C LEU A 92 -10.69 4.40 3.55
N HIS A 93 -12.01 4.58 3.43
CA HIS A 93 -12.80 5.33 4.41
C HIS A 93 -12.93 4.58 5.74
N LYS A 94 -13.06 3.25 5.70
CA LYS A 94 -13.11 2.39 6.90
C LYS A 94 -11.80 2.43 7.68
N TYR A 95 -10.67 2.53 6.98
CA TYR A 95 -9.32 2.55 7.55
C TYR A 95 -8.56 3.82 7.17
N PRO A 96 -8.77 4.93 7.91
CA PRO A 96 -8.15 6.21 7.56
C PRO A 96 -6.62 6.14 7.56
N ASN A 97 -5.98 7.00 6.76
CA ASN A 97 -4.54 7.15 6.73
C ASN A 97 -4.03 7.77 8.05
N ILE A 98 -3.61 6.92 8.97
CA ILE A 98 -3.12 7.30 10.30
C ILE A 98 -1.68 6.85 10.55
N GLY A 99 -1.01 7.59 11.43
CA GLY A 99 0.40 7.44 11.71
C GLY A 99 1.27 8.08 10.62
N ALA A 100 2.05 9.08 11.00
CA ALA A 100 2.94 9.79 10.08
C ALA A 100 3.96 8.87 9.40
N ARG A 101 4.46 9.32 8.22
CA ARG A 101 5.48 8.59 7.45
C ARG A 101 6.79 8.46 8.20
N TYR A 102 7.24 9.54 8.82
CA TYR A 102 8.41 9.59 9.68
C TYR A 102 8.02 10.22 11.01
N SER A 103 8.90 10.12 12.02
CA SER A 103 8.76 10.92 13.24
C SER A 103 8.85 12.41 12.91
N GLU A 104 8.35 13.27 13.80
CA GLU A 104 8.37 14.72 13.59
C GLU A 104 9.78 15.24 13.28
N GLY A 105 10.78 14.83 14.06
CA GLY A 105 12.18 15.21 13.83
C GLY A 105 12.75 14.70 12.50
N ALA A 106 12.37 13.51 12.04
CA ALA A 106 12.82 12.99 10.75
C ALA A 106 12.06 13.61 9.57
N MET A 107 10.78 13.95 9.75
CA MET A 107 10.01 14.73 8.76
C MET A 107 10.64 16.11 8.54
N ALA A 108 11.15 16.75 9.60
CA ALA A 108 11.84 18.04 9.54
C ALA A 108 13.22 18.00 8.82
N LEU A 109 13.62 16.86 8.28
CA LEU A 109 14.83 16.71 7.44
C LEU A 109 14.49 16.40 5.97
N VAL A 110 13.20 16.22 5.63
CA VAL A 110 12.77 15.92 4.27
C VAL A 110 12.67 17.23 3.46
N ASN A 111 13.28 17.26 2.27
CA ASN A 111 13.31 18.43 1.37
C ASN A 111 14.02 19.68 1.94
N HIS A 112 14.89 19.49 2.93
CA HIS A 112 15.76 20.52 3.48
C HIS A 112 17.15 20.48 2.85
#